data_AF-A0A1F9I1V0-F1
#
_entry.id   AF-A0A1F9I1V0-F1
#
_cell.length_a   1.000
_cell.length_b   1.000
_cell.length_c   1.000
_cell.angle_alpha   90.00
_cell.angle_beta   90.00
_cell.angle_gamma   90.00
#
_symmetry.space_group_name_H-M   'P 1'
#
loop_
_entity.id
_entity.type
_entity.pdbx_description
1 polymer ?
#
loop_
_entity_poly.entity_id
_entity_poly.type
_entity_poly.pdbx_seq_one_letter_code
_entity_poly.pdbx_strand_id
1 'polypeptide(L)' 'MEAQTHQVFKNLSAVLKEAGGSLENLVTTTTYITDREYREGYNRVRMQYYKTNPPTSTLVIVKGLAHPDYLIEINGVAVL' A
#
# COMPACT_ATOMS: atom_id res chain seq x y z
N MET A 1 11.89 4.91 -1.42
CA MET A 1 10.59 4.53 -0.81
C MET A 1 9.40 4.93 -1.69
N GLU A 2 9.29 6.19 -2.08
CA GLU A 2 8.14 6.78 -2.79
C GLU A 2 7.84 6.08 -4.12
N ALA A 3 8.87 5.81 -4.93
CA ALA A 3 8.72 5.11 -6.20
C ALA A 3 8.13 3.71 -6.04
N GLN A 4 8.61 2.93 -5.06
CA GLN A 4 8.05 1.60 -4.76
C GLN A 4 6.63 1.71 -4.18
N THR A 5 6.34 2.71 -3.34
CA THR A 5 4.98 2.93 -2.82
C THR A 5 3.99 3.21 -3.95
N HIS A 6 4.36 4.10 -4.90
CA HIS A 6 3.56 4.34 -6.09
C HIS A 6 3.35 3.07 -6.92
N GLN A 7 4.39 2.24 -7.06
CA GLN A 7 4.30 0.99 -7.80
C GLN A 7 3.33 0.01 -7.13
N VAL A 8 3.36 -0.12 -5.80
CA VAL A 8 2.42 -0.97 -5.05
C VAL A 8 0.97 -0.52 -5.28
N PHE A 9 0.68 0.78 -5.19
CA PHE A 9 -0.68 1.29 -5.45
C PHE A 9 -1.13 1.11 -6.91
N LYS A 10 -0.21 1.24 -7.89
CA LYS A 10 -0.51 0.92 -9.29
C LYS A 10 -0.88 -0.55 -9.47
N ASN A 11 -0.15 -1.47 -8.81
CA ASN A 11 -0.43 -2.89 -8.87
C ASN A 11 -1.79 -3.22 -8.22
N LEU A 12 -2.08 -2.69 -7.03
CA LEU A 12 -3.39 -2.85 -6.37
C LEU A 12 -4.52 -2.35 -7.27
N SER A 13 -4.37 -1.16 -7.85
CA SER A 13 -5.36 -0.57 -8.76
C SER A 13 -5.59 -1.45 -10.00
N ALA A 14 -4.53 -2.00 -10.59
CA ALA A 14 -4.64 -2.87 -11.77
C ALA A 14 -5.43 -4.15 -11.47
N VAL A 15 -5.12 -4.83 -10.36
CA VAL A 15 -5.80 -6.07 -9.95
C VAL A 15 -7.26 -5.82 -9.59
N LEU A 16 -7.54 -4.74 -8.83
CA LEU A 16 -8.91 -4.37 -8.48
C LEU A 16 -9.72 -4.04 -9.73
N LYS A 17 -9.13 -3.30 -10.69
CA LYS A 17 -9.78 -2.97 -11.95
C LYS A 17 -10.13 -4.21 -12.77
N GLU A 18 -9.25 -5.21 -12.81
CA GLU A 18 -9.54 -6.49 -13.47
C GLU A 18 -10.73 -7.22 -12.84
N ALA A 19 -10.91 -7.09 -11.52
CA ALA A 19 -12.05 -7.62 -10.79
C ALA A 19 -13.32 -6.74 -10.85
N GLY A 20 -13.31 -5.61 -11.56
CA GLY A 20 -14.44 -4.67 -11.66
C GLY A 20 -14.53 -3.63 -10.53
N GLY A 21 -13.48 -3.49 -9.71
CA GLY A 21 -13.38 -2.55 -8.61
C GLY A 21 -12.36 -1.42 -8.80
N SER A 22 -12.10 -0.72 -7.70
CA SER A 22 -11.15 0.39 -7.61
C SER A 22 -10.50 0.43 -6.22
N LEU A 23 -9.54 1.33 -6.02
CA LEU A 23 -8.93 1.55 -4.69
C LEU A 23 -9.94 2.01 -3.63
N GLU A 24 -11.10 2.55 -4.02
CA GLU A 24 -12.18 2.93 -3.09
C GLU A 24 -12.87 1.71 -2.46
N ASN A 25 -12.73 0.53 -3.09
CA ASN A 25 -13.27 -0.72 -2.57
C ASN A 25 -12.40 -1.35 -1.48
N LEU A 26 -11.18 -0.84 -1.25
CA LEU A 26 -10.32 -1.33 -0.18
C LEU A 26 -10.94 -0.99 1.18
N VAL A 27 -11.12 -2.00 2.03
CA VAL A 27 -11.67 -1.84 3.38
C VAL A 27 -10.61 -1.99 4.48
N THR A 28 -9.54 -2.72 4.20
CA THR A 28 -8.37 -2.79 5.10
C THR A 28 -7.08 -2.97 4.32
N THR A 29 -6.00 -2.38 4.85
CA THR A 29 -4.64 -2.55 4.35
C THR A 29 -3.67 -2.87 5.49
N THR A 30 -2.78 -3.83 5.26
CA THR A 30 -1.61 -4.07 6.11
C THR A 30 -0.36 -3.74 5.32
N THR A 31 0.40 -2.76 5.82
CA THR A 31 1.62 -2.26 5.20
C THR A 31 2.84 -2.77 5.97
N TYR A 32 3.80 -3.33 5.25
CA TYR A 32 5.09 -3.77 5.77
C TYR A 32 6.18 -2.87 5.18
N ILE A 33 7.02 -2.27 6.02
CA ILE A 33 8.21 -1.53 5.59
C ILE A 33 9.45 -2.10 6.28
N THR A 34 10.60 -1.99 5.63
CA THR A 34 11.85 -2.59 6.15
C THR A 34 12.61 -1.68 7.12
N ASP A 35 12.36 -0.37 7.09
CA ASP A 35 12.98 0.60 8.00
C ASP A 35 11.98 1.69 8.42
N ARG A 36 12.17 2.24 9.63
CA ARG A 36 11.38 3.34 10.19
C ARG A 36 11.51 4.63 9.39
N GLU A 37 12.67 4.88 8.77
CA GLU A 37 12.92 6.07 7.96
C GLU A 37 11.94 6.20 6.78
N TYR A 38 11.42 5.07 6.29
CA TYR A 38 10.51 5.03 5.15
C TYR A 38 9.07 5.44 5.46
N ARG A 39 8.70 5.49 6.75
CA ARG A 39 7.32 5.77 7.17
C ARG A 39 6.78 7.08 6.60
N GLU A 40 7.59 8.14 6.56
CA GLU A 40 7.16 9.44 6.06
C GLU A 40 6.99 9.46 4.54
N GLY A 41 7.93 8.86 3.80
CA GLY A 41 7.85 8.73 2.35
C GLY A 41 6.62 7.93 1.91
N TYR A 42 6.37 6.81 2.60
CA TYR A 42 5.14 6.03 2.41
C TYR A 42 3.88 6.88 2.65
N ASN A 43 3.80 7.57 3.79
CA ASN A 43 2.61 8.35 4.15
C ASN A 43 2.32 9.49 3.15
N ARG A 44 3.36 10.19 2.67
CA ARG A 44 3.21 11.22 1.63
C ARG A 44 2.54 10.68 0.38
N VAL A 45 2.97 9.51 -0.09
CA VAL A 45 2.40 8.87 -1.28
C VAL A 45 1.00 8.33 -0.99
N ARG A 46 0.79 7.65 0.14
CA ARG A 46 -0.51 7.09 0.55
C ARG A 46 -1.63 8.15 0.51
N MET A 47 -1.37 9.36 1.00
CA MET A 47 -2.36 10.45 1.01
C MET A 47 -2.76 10.93 -0.39
N GLN A 48 -1.99 10.62 -1.43
CA GLN A 48 -2.34 10.95 -2.81
C GLN A 48 -3.37 9.97 -3.39
N TYR A 49 -3.46 8.75 -2.85
CA TYR A 49 -4.36 7.70 -3.33
C TYR A 49 -5.69 7.66 -2.58
N TYR A 50 -5.71 8.04 -1.31
CA TYR A 50 -6.95 8.08 -0.52
C TYR A 50 -7.40 9.53 -0.32
N LYS A 51 -8.51 9.92 -0.96
CA LYS A 51 -9.05 11.29 -0.89
C LYS A 51 -10.01 11.47 0.29
N THR A 52 -11.01 10.61 0.40
CA THR A 52 -12.05 10.64 1.42
C THR A 52 -12.29 9.22 1.90
N ASN A 53 -12.28 9.01 3.22
CA ASN A 53 -12.46 7.71 3.89
C ASN A 53 -11.41 6.65 3.50
N PRO A 54 -10.14 6.80 3.95
CA PRO A 54 -9.15 5.74 3.74
C PRO A 54 -9.58 4.43 4.44
N PRO A 55 -9.14 3.26 3.93
CA PRO A 55 -9.35 1.99 4.62
C PRO A 55 -8.69 2.02 6.00
N THR A 56 -9.16 1.12 6.87
CA THR A 56 -8.42 0.80 8.10
C THR A 56 -7.01 0.36 7.74
N SER A 57 -6.02 0.75 8.55
CA SER A 57 -4.61 0.59 8.18
C SER A 57 -3.79 0.11 9.36
N THR A 58 -3.02 -0.95 9.14
CA THR A 58 -1.93 -1.37 10.02
C THR A 58 -0.60 -1.13 9.31
N LEU A 59 0.38 -0.58 10.03
CA LEU A 59 1.77 -0.48 9.54
C LEU A 59 2.68 -1.16 10.55
N VAL A 60 3.54 -2.05 10.07
CA VAL A 60 4.57 -2.71 10.86
C VAL A 60 5.93 -2.59 10.18
N ILE A 61 6.98 -2.56 10.99
CA ILE A 61 8.36 -2.58 10.51
C ILE A 61 8.85 -4.02 10.63
N VAL A 62 9.30 -4.60 9.52
CA VAL A 62 9.77 -6.00 9.43
C VAL A 62 11.24 -6.04 9.06
N LYS A 63 11.92 -7.14 9.40
CA LYS A 63 13.37 -7.31 9.11
C LYS A 63 13.70 -7.32 7.61
N GLY A 64 12.74 -7.74 6.77
CA GLY A 64 12.91 -7.87 5.33
C GLY A 64 11.65 -8.40 4.65
N LEU A 65 11.63 -8.37 3.32
CA LEU A 65 10.55 -8.84 2.46
C LEU A 65 11.04 -9.97 1.55
N ALA A 66 10.18 -10.45 0.64
CA ALA A 66 10.48 -11.57 -0.26
C ALA A 66 11.70 -11.35 -1.19
N HIS A 67 12.07 -10.08 -1.45
CA HIS A 67 13.25 -9.71 -2.22
C HIS A 67 14.06 -8.66 -1.44
N PRO A 68 15.42 -8.72 -1.42
CA PRO A 68 16.25 -7.80 -0.65
C PRO A 68 16.08 -6.33 -1.04
N ASP A 69 15.76 -6.05 -2.30
CA ASP A 69 15.55 -4.68 -2.78
C ASP A 69 14.16 -4.11 -2.48
N TYR A 70 13.24 -4.93 -1.94
CA TYR A 70 11.89 -4.46 -1.61
C TYR A 70 11.92 -3.74 -0.27
N LEU A 71 11.45 -2.50 -0.28
CA LEU A 71 11.38 -1.62 0.88
C LEU A 71 9.96 -1.55 1.47
N ILE A 72 8.96 -1.92 0.67
CA ILE A 72 7.54 -1.85 1.03
C ILE A 72 6.73 -2.97 0.37
N GLU A 73 5.79 -3.52 1.12
CA GLU A 73 4.73 -4.40 0.65
C GLU A 73 3.39 -3.97 1.27
N ILE A 74 2.29 -4.07 0.51
CA ILE A 74 0.94 -3.81 1.03
C ILE A 74 0.04 -4.98 0.67
N ASN A 75 -0.54 -5.59 1.70
CA ASN A 75 -1.66 -6.51 1.56
C ASN A 75 -2.98 -5.74 1.74
N GLY A 76 -3.98 -6.02 0.92
CA GLY A 76 -5.27 -5.33 0.94
C GLY A 76 -6.44 -6.30 0.83
N VAL A 77 -7.54 -5.96 1.51
CA VAL A 77 -8.84 -6.63 1.33
C VAL A 77 -9.81 -5.61 0.75
N ALA A 78 -10.55 -6.02 -0.28
CA ALA A 78 -11.56 -5.19 -0.94
C ALA A 78 -12.94 -5.87 -0.94
N VAL A 79 -13.98 -5.05 -1.01
CA VAL A 79 -15.39 -5.48 -1.14
C VAL A 79 -15.98 -4.83 -2.40
N LEU A 80 -16.52 -5.66 -3.30
CA LEU A 80 -17.06 -5.28 -4.61
C LEU A 80 -18.59 -5.43 -4.67
#